data_AF-A0AAD4Q928-F1
#
_entry.id   AF-A0AAD4Q928-F1
#
_cell.length_a   1.000
_cell.length_b   1.000
_cell.length_c   1.000
_cell.angle_alpha   90.00
_cell.angle_beta   90.00
_cell.angle_gamma   90.00
#
_symmetry.space_group_name_H-M   'P 1'
#
loop_
_entity.id
_entity.type
_entity.pdbx_description
1 polymer ?
#
loop_
_entity_poly.entity_id
_entity_poly.type
_entity_poly.pdbx_seq_one_letter_code
_entity_poly.pdbx_strand_id
1 'polypeptide(L)'
;MPRMFGAAAAEYFRKCGGGVEHLAKIAAKNHKHPVHNPYAQFRVGHDEAAVLASPQISNELTKFMCSPTSDGAACCILATCLASFGLMYRRGWAYASTRTIRPTQRVGEVWPCAQHRAQRRSRRQPPPSPRVLPRRRPK
;
A
#
# COMPACT_ATOMS: atom_id res chain seq x y z
N MET A 1 2.08 16.56 -3.74
CA MET A 1 0.97 15.70 -4.21
C MET A 1 -0.30 15.60 -3.31
N PRO A 2 -0.58 16.42 -2.28
CA PRO A 2 -1.81 16.27 -1.46
C PRO A 2 -3.13 16.49 -2.21
N ARG A 3 -3.16 17.44 -3.15
CA ARG A 3 -4.37 17.85 -3.89
C ARG A 3 -5.08 16.71 -4.63
N MET A 4 -4.31 15.75 -5.17
CA MET A 4 -4.87 14.62 -5.91
C MET A 4 -5.61 13.64 -4.98
N PHE A 5 -5.04 13.39 -3.80
CA PHE A 5 -5.65 12.51 -2.80
C PHE A 5 -6.84 13.19 -2.10
N GLY A 6 -6.81 14.51 -1.92
CA GLY A 6 -7.97 15.28 -1.42
C GLY A 6 -9.18 15.14 -2.36
N ALA A 7 -8.97 15.36 -3.66
CA ALA A 7 -10.03 15.16 -4.66
C ALA A 7 -10.58 13.71 -4.68
N ALA A 8 -9.71 12.71 -4.53
CA ALA A 8 -10.12 11.31 -4.42
C ALA A 8 -10.91 11.02 -3.14
N ALA A 9 -10.55 11.64 -2.01
CA ALA A 9 -11.29 11.55 -0.76
C ALA A 9 -12.68 12.17 -0.89
N ALA A 10 -12.80 13.36 -1.50
CA ALA A 10 -14.08 14.01 -1.78
C ALA A 10 -14.99 13.14 -2.67
N GLU A 11 -14.44 12.51 -3.70
CA GLU A 11 -15.19 11.58 -4.55
C GLU A 11 -15.66 10.35 -3.77
N TYR A 12 -14.80 9.80 -2.90
CA TYR A 12 -15.14 8.67 -2.03
C TYR A 12 -16.26 9.02 -1.06
N PHE A 13 -16.21 10.21 -0.44
CA PHE A 13 -17.28 10.68 0.45
C PHE A 13 -18.61 10.80 -0.30
N ARG A 14 -18.59 11.36 -1.52
CA ARG A 14 -19.78 11.50 -2.36
C ARG A 14 -20.39 10.16 -2.79
N LYS A 15 -19.57 9.15 -3.08
CA LYS A 15 -20.04 7.85 -3.62
C LYS A 15 -20.33 6.81 -2.55
N CYS A 16 -19.54 6.78 -1.49
CA CYS A 16 -19.56 5.71 -0.48
C CYS A 16 -20.03 6.20 0.89
N GLY A 17 -20.28 7.51 1.07
CA GLY A 17 -20.80 8.07 2.33
C GLY A 17 -19.79 8.10 3.48
N GLY A 18 -18.49 8.06 3.18
CA GLY A 18 -17.44 8.19 4.19
C GLY A 18 -17.25 9.64 4.67
N GLY A 19 -16.50 9.83 5.75
CA GLY A 19 -16.12 11.15 6.27
C GLY A 19 -14.65 11.25 6.66
N VAL A 20 -14.22 12.46 7.01
CA VAL A 20 -12.83 12.78 7.43
C VAL A 20 -12.42 11.97 8.67
N GLU A 21 -13.36 11.68 9.56
CA GLU A 21 -13.18 10.79 10.72
C GLU A 21 -12.64 9.41 10.34
N HIS A 22 -13.08 8.83 9.21
CA HIS A 22 -12.58 7.54 8.76
C HIS A 22 -11.13 7.63 8.26
N LEU A 23 -10.75 8.75 7.65
CA LEU A 23 -9.37 8.99 7.27
C LEU A 23 -8.48 9.17 8.49
N ALA A 24 -8.97 9.87 9.52
CA ALA A 24 -8.27 10.05 10.79
C ALA A 24 -8.03 8.71 11.50
N LYS A 25 -9.03 7.81 11.52
CA LYS A 25 -8.89 6.43 12.04
C LYS A 25 -7.79 5.63 11.34
N ILE A 26 -7.75 5.70 10.00
CA ILE A 26 -6.73 5.00 9.20
C ILE A 26 -5.34 5.57 9.50
N ALA A 27 -5.21 6.90 9.56
CA ALA A 27 -3.96 7.56 9.88
C ALA A 27 -3.47 7.22 11.30
N ALA A 28 -4.34 7.28 12.30
CA ALA A 28 -4.00 6.93 13.68
C ALA A 28 -3.52 5.47 13.81
N LYS A 29 -4.20 4.52 13.14
CA LYS A 29 -3.73 3.14 13.06
C LYS A 29 -2.33 3.05 12.45
N ASN A 30 -2.10 3.77 11.35
CA ASN A 30 -0.80 3.76 10.67
C ASN A 30 0.32 4.35 11.54
N HIS A 31 0.04 5.40 12.32
CA HIS A 31 1.00 6.00 13.25
C HIS A 31 1.31 5.13 14.48
N LYS A 32 0.46 4.14 14.80
CA LYS A 32 0.74 3.16 15.87
C LYS A 32 1.75 2.09 15.46
N HIS A 33 1.78 1.67 14.20
CA HIS A 33 2.73 0.64 13.73
C HIS A 33 4.23 1.01 13.85
N PRO A 34 4.68 2.25 13.56
CA PRO A 34 6.10 2.59 13.59
C PRO A 34 6.65 2.83 15.00
N VAL A 35 5.82 2.96 16.03
CA VAL A 35 6.26 3.25 17.42
C VAL A 35 7.32 2.25 17.90
N HIS A 36 7.17 0.98 17.54
CA HIS A 36 8.08 -0.10 17.93
C HIS A 36 9.08 -0.49 16.83
N ASN A 37 9.07 0.19 15.68
CA ASN A 37 9.94 -0.14 14.55
C ASN A 37 11.24 0.68 14.61
N PRO A 38 12.41 0.05 14.85
CA PRO A 38 13.68 0.76 14.88
C PRO A 38 14.07 1.34 13.51
N TYR A 39 13.49 0.87 12.40
CA TYR A 39 13.78 1.41 11.07
C TYR A 39 12.82 2.54 10.65
N ALA A 40 11.80 2.84 11.45
CA ALA A 40 10.87 3.92 11.12
C ALA A 40 11.51 5.30 11.36
N GLN A 41 11.33 6.21 10.40
CA GLN A 41 11.80 7.60 10.49
C GLN A 41 11.09 8.37 11.63
N PHE A 42 9.78 8.18 11.76
CA PHE A 42 8.99 8.76 12.85
C PHE A 42 8.44 7.64 13.72
N ARG A 43 8.73 7.69 15.02
CA ARG A 43 8.25 6.71 16.01
C ARG A 43 7.22 7.29 16.98
N VAL A 44 6.68 8.46 16.64
CA VAL A 44 5.65 9.14 17.43
C VAL A 44 4.29 8.61 17.00
N GLY A 45 3.53 8.07 17.95
CA GLY A 45 2.13 7.73 17.75
C GLY A 45 1.26 8.98 17.78
N HIS A 46 0.28 9.05 16.88
CA HIS A 46 -0.75 10.09 16.89
C HIS A 46 -2.12 9.46 17.01
N ASP A 47 -2.91 9.94 17.97
CA ASP A 47 -4.32 9.55 18.12
C ASP A 47 -5.21 10.30 17.12
N GLU A 48 -6.44 9.80 16.94
CA GLU A 48 -7.40 10.33 15.97
C GLU A 48 -7.64 11.83 16.15
N ALA A 49 -7.82 12.29 17.40
CA ALA A 49 -8.00 13.70 17.72
C ALA A 49 -6.78 14.55 17.34
N ALA A 50 -5.56 14.02 17.54
CA ALA A 50 -4.33 14.72 17.16
C ALA A 50 -4.16 14.80 15.63
N VAL A 51 -4.63 13.78 14.89
CA VAL A 51 -4.66 13.80 13.42
C VAL A 51 -5.62 14.86 12.89
N LEU A 52 -6.81 14.97 13.49
CA LEU A 52 -7.82 15.97 13.11
C LEU A 52 -7.40 17.39 13.47
N ALA A 53 -6.75 17.59 14.63
CA ALA A 53 -6.26 18.90 15.07
C ALA A 53 -5.02 19.38 14.29
N SER A 54 -4.41 18.53 13.46
CA SER A 54 -3.20 18.88 12.72
C SER A 54 -3.49 19.83 11.54
N PRO A 55 -2.50 20.62 11.09
CA PRO A 55 -2.71 21.62 10.05
C PRO A 55 -3.32 21.02 8.78
N GLN A 56 -4.34 21.69 8.25
CA GLN A 56 -5.00 21.29 7.02
C GLN A 56 -4.11 21.61 5.81
N ILE A 57 -3.89 20.62 4.95
CA ILE A 57 -3.02 20.74 3.76
C ILE A 57 -3.84 20.81 2.48
N SER A 58 -4.96 20.08 2.42
CA SER A 58 -5.93 20.11 1.32
C SER A 58 -7.33 20.12 1.94
N ASN A 59 -8.35 20.50 1.17
CA ASN A 59 -9.74 20.61 1.63
C ASN A 59 -10.19 19.47 2.58
N GLU A 60 -9.83 18.21 2.27
CA GLU A 60 -10.24 17.04 3.04
C GLU A 60 -9.10 16.35 3.82
N LEU A 61 -7.85 16.82 3.73
CA LEU A 61 -6.67 16.14 4.28
C LEU A 61 -5.84 17.02 5.20
N THR A 62 -5.50 16.47 6.36
CA THR A 62 -4.59 17.08 7.34
C THR A 62 -3.15 16.59 7.17
N LYS A 63 -2.20 17.28 7.81
CA LYS A 63 -0.76 16.99 7.74
C LYS A 63 -0.44 15.53 8.11
N PHE A 64 -1.04 15.02 9.18
CA PHE A 64 -0.77 13.66 9.64
C PHE A 64 -1.46 12.56 8.81
N MET A 65 -2.36 12.91 7.88
CA MET A 65 -2.89 11.97 6.89
C MET A 65 -1.96 11.81 5.68
N CYS A 66 -0.99 12.70 5.51
CA CYS A 66 -0.02 12.63 4.41
C CYS A 66 1.18 11.77 4.81
N SER A 67 1.68 10.96 3.87
CA SER A 67 2.95 10.25 4.05
C SER A 67 4.10 11.24 4.23
N PRO A 68 5.03 11.01 5.18
CA PRO A 68 6.19 11.86 5.33
C PRO A 68 7.11 11.77 4.11
N THR A 69 7.92 12.81 3.90
CA THR A 69 9.06 12.72 2.99
C THR A 69 10.17 11.92 3.68
N SER A 70 10.50 10.76 3.12
CA SER A 70 11.47 9.81 3.67
C SER A 70 12.49 9.41 2.62
N ASP A 71 13.77 9.38 2.99
CA ASP A 71 14.84 8.80 2.19
C ASP A 71 15.24 7.44 2.76
N GLY A 72 15.36 6.43 1.91
CA GLY A 72 15.71 5.07 2.33
C GLY A 72 15.86 4.11 1.15
N ALA A 73 16.56 2.99 1.38
CA ALA A 73 16.78 1.94 0.40
C ALA A 73 16.45 0.57 1.00
N ALA A 74 15.94 -0.34 0.16
CA ALA A 74 15.68 -1.72 0.52
C ALA A 74 16.15 -2.63 -0.62
N CYS A 75 16.71 -3.80 -0.28
CA CYS A 75 17.12 -4.82 -1.23
C CYS A 75 16.49 -6.17 -0.84
N CYS A 76 16.09 -6.96 -1.84
CA CYS A 76 15.65 -8.33 -1.64
C CYS A 76 16.35 -9.26 -2.65
N ILE A 77 16.78 -10.42 -2.19
CA ILE A 77 17.43 -11.44 -3.03
C ILE A 77 16.36 -12.48 -3.41
N LEU A 78 16.19 -12.71 -4.71
CA LEU A 78 15.25 -13.70 -5.24
C LEU A 78 16.03 -14.88 -5.82
N ALA A 79 15.59 -16.10 -5.49
CA ALA A 79 16.18 -17.33 -6.00
C ALA A 79 15.09 -18.25 -6.56
N THR A 80 15.41 -18.96 -7.63
CA THR A 80 14.48 -19.87 -8.32
C THR A 80 14.36 -21.24 -7.63
N CYS A 81 15.33 -21.61 -6.79
CA CYS A 81 15.36 -22.91 -6.11
C CYS A 81 15.11 -22.72 -4.61
N LEU A 82 14.21 -23.53 -4.02
CA LEU A 82 14.12 -23.72 -2.57
C LEU A 82 15.31 -24.56 -2.12
N ALA A 83 16.50 -23.98 -2.13
CA ALA A 83 17.61 -24.52 -1.37
C ALA A 83 17.50 -23.93 0.05
N SER A 84 17.07 -24.77 1.00
CA SER A 84 17.15 -24.58 2.45
C SER A 84 15.87 -24.16 3.20
N PHE A 85 15.74 -24.74 4.41
CA PHE A 85 14.76 -24.40 5.42
C PHE A 85 14.85 -22.90 5.80
N GLY A 86 13.71 -22.21 5.89
CA GLY A 86 13.60 -20.81 6.33
C GLY A 86 13.35 -19.76 5.23
N LEU A 87 13.30 -20.16 3.95
CA LEU A 87 12.98 -19.23 2.86
C LEU A 87 11.47 -18.97 2.73
N MET A 88 11.08 -17.71 2.54
CA MET A 88 9.68 -17.35 2.27
C MET A 88 9.34 -17.54 0.79
N TYR A 89 8.35 -18.37 0.51
CA TYR A 89 7.87 -18.57 -0.86
C TYR A 89 6.88 -17.46 -1.28
N ARG A 90 7.15 -16.81 -2.42
CA ARG A 90 6.23 -15.83 -3.02
C ARG A 90 5.07 -16.54 -3.72
N ARG A 91 3.90 -16.57 -3.08
CA ARG A 91 2.69 -17.25 -3.60
C ARG A 91 2.17 -16.71 -4.93
N GLY A 92 2.31 -15.41 -5.18
CA GLY A 92 1.83 -14.84 -6.43
C GLY A 92 2.21 -13.39 -6.64
N TRP A 93 2.02 -12.92 -7.86
CA TRP A 93 2.25 -11.53 -8.24
C TRP A 93 1.47 -11.10 -9.45
N ALA A 94 0.99 -9.87 -9.43
CA ALA A 94 0.33 -9.31 -10.59
C ALA A 94 0.71 -7.86 -10.77
N TYR A 95 0.89 -7.50 -12.03
CA TYR A 95 1.01 -6.13 -12.47
C TYR A 95 -0.31 -5.69 -13.11
N ALA A 96 -0.72 -4.45 -12.83
CA ALA A 96 -1.82 -3.80 -13.51
C ALA A 96 -1.45 -2.33 -13.70
N SER A 97 -1.70 -1.83 -14.90
CA SER A 97 -1.53 -0.43 -15.25
C SER A 97 -2.83 0.09 -15.86
N THR A 98 -3.08 1.40 -15.70
CA THR A 98 -4.17 2.10 -16.37
C THR A 98 -3.65 2.79 -17.62
N ARG A 99 -4.49 2.88 -18.66
CA ARG A 99 -4.14 3.60 -19.90
C ARG A 99 -3.95 5.11 -19.72
N THR A 100 -4.37 5.68 -18.58
CA THR A 100 -4.28 7.10 -18.29
C THR A 100 -3.17 7.41 -17.28
N ILE A 101 -2.21 8.24 -17.72
CA ILE A 101 -1.15 8.80 -16.88
C ILE A 101 -1.70 9.98 -16.05
N ARG A 102 -2.64 10.76 -16.61
CA ARG A 102 -3.20 11.94 -15.95
C ARG A 102 -4.35 11.55 -15.00
N PRO A 103 -4.28 11.94 -13.72
CA PRO A 103 -5.36 11.74 -12.76
C PRO A 103 -6.67 12.41 -13.19
N THR A 104 -6.57 13.58 -13.84
CA THR A 104 -7.71 14.39 -14.30
C THR A 104 -8.46 13.79 -15.49
N GLN A 105 -7.88 12.83 -16.20
CA GLN A 105 -8.52 12.15 -17.34
C GLN A 105 -9.22 10.85 -16.93
N ARG A 106 -9.31 10.55 -15.62
CA ARG A 106 -10.11 9.42 -15.14
C ARG A 106 -11.55 9.86 -14.92
N VAL A 107 -12.46 9.20 -15.61
CA VAL A 107 -13.90 9.38 -15.44
C VAL A 107 -14.43 8.14 -14.71
N GLY A 108 -15.12 8.34 -13.59
CA GLY A 108 -16.08 7.36 -13.05
C GLY A 108 -15.59 6.28 -12.08
N GLU A 109 -14.30 5.98 -11.95
CA GLU A 109 -13.82 4.95 -11.00
C GLU A 109 -13.20 5.56 -9.74
N VAL A 110 -13.70 5.14 -8.58
CA VAL A 110 -13.08 5.39 -7.28
C VAL A 110 -11.63 4.92 -7.35
N TRP A 111 -10.71 5.86 -7.20
CA TRP A 111 -9.28 5.65 -7.00
C TRP A 111 -9.04 4.56 -5.92
N PRO A 112 -8.22 3.49 -6.09
CA PRO A 112 -7.29 3.13 -7.17
C PRO A 112 -7.64 1.80 -7.87
N CYS A 113 -8.33 1.85 -9.01
CA CYS A 113 -8.77 0.68 -9.79
C CYS A 113 -7.63 -0.23 -10.31
N ALA A 114 -6.44 0.31 -10.60
CA ALA A 114 -5.27 -0.46 -11.00
C ALA A 114 -4.76 -1.32 -9.83
N GLN A 115 -4.67 -0.71 -8.64
CA GLN A 115 -4.24 -1.39 -7.42
C GLN A 115 -5.22 -2.49 -7.04
N HIS A 116 -6.53 -2.23 -7.11
CA HIS A 116 -7.55 -3.25 -6.87
C HIS A 116 -7.46 -4.42 -7.86
N ARG A 117 -7.27 -4.14 -9.17
CA ARG A 117 -7.06 -5.17 -10.20
C ARG A 117 -5.81 -6.00 -9.96
N ALA A 118 -4.68 -5.36 -9.65
CA ALA A 118 -3.43 -6.06 -9.32
C ALA A 118 -3.63 -6.96 -8.08
N GLN A 119 -4.27 -6.44 -7.03
CA GLN A 119 -4.53 -7.20 -5.82
C GLN A 119 -5.42 -8.43 -6.10
N ARG A 120 -6.53 -8.26 -6.82
CA ARG A 120 -7.41 -9.39 -7.21
C ARG A 120 -6.68 -10.43 -8.05
N ARG A 121 -5.87 -10.01 -9.03
CA ARG A 121 -5.09 -10.94 -9.88
C ARG A 121 -4.04 -11.70 -9.07
N SER A 122 -3.33 -11.03 -8.16
CA SER A 122 -2.32 -11.68 -7.32
C SER A 122 -2.92 -12.77 -6.42
N ARG A 123 -4.15 -12.55 -5.90
CA ARG A 123 -4.87 -13.51 -5.05
C ARG A 123 -5.42 -14.72 -5.81
N ARG A 124 -5.62 -14.61 -7.12
CA ARG A 124 -6.18 -15.69 -7.96
C ARG A 124 -5.12 -16.67 -8.47
N GLN A 125 -3.84 -16.42 -8.23
CA GLN A 125 -2.80 -17.32 -8.70
C GLN A 125 -2.79 -18.61 -7.88
N PRO A 126 -2.70 -19.78 -8.54
CA PRO A 126 -2.68 -21.05 -7.84
C PRO A 126 -1.41 -21.15 -6.97
N PRO A 127 -1.48 -21.87 -5.84
CA PRO A 127 -0.27 -22.18 -5.08
C PRO A 127 0.72 -22.94 -5.97
N PRO A 128 2.04 -22.84 -5.69
CA PRO A 128 3.03 -23.60 -6.44
C PRO A 128 2.74 -25.09 -6.36
N SER A 129 2.86 -25.80 -7.48
CA SER A 129 3.04 -27.24 -7.43
C SER A 129 4.41 -27.55 -6.81
N PRO A 130 4.55 -28.62 -6.02
CA PRO A 130 5.86 -29.06 -5.56
C PRO A 130 6.71 -29.38 -6.80
N ARG A 131 7.67 -28.52 -7.13
CA ARG A 131 8.66 -28.81 -8.18
C ARG A 131 9.50 -29.97 -7.68
N VAL A 132 9.34 -31.13 -8.30
CA VAL A 132 10.29 -32.24 -8.22
C VAL A 132 11.64 -31.67 -8.65
N LEU A 133 12.58 -31.58 -7.72
CA LEU A 133 13.97 -31.24 -8.04
C LEU A 133 14.45 -32.19 -9.14
N PRO A 134 15.07 -31.70 -10.23
CA PRO A 134 15.69 -32.60 -11.19
C PRO A 134 16.69 -33.46 -10.41
N ARG A 135 16.48 -34.79 -10.40
CA ARG A 135 17.41 -35.75 -9.80
C ARG A 135 18.80 -35.37 -10.32
N ARG A 136 19.74 -35.08 -9.41
CA ARG A 136 21.14 -34.82 -9.77
C ARG A 136 21.55 -35.94 -10.72
N ARG A 137 21.92 -35.60 -11.96
CA ARG A 137 22.53 -36.59 -12.86
C ARG A 137 23.82 -37.06 -12.17
N PRO A 138 24.03 -38.37 -11.98
CA PRO A 138 25.31 -38.86 -11.48
C PRO A 138 26.41 -38.38 -12.44
N LYS A 139 27.54 -37.95 -11.87
CA LYS A 139 28.74 -37.58 -12.63
C LYS A 139 29.31 -38.81 -13.31
#